data_AF-A0A9P6TT70-F1
#
_entry.id   AF-A0A9P6TT70-F1
#
_cell.length_a   1.000
_cell.length_b   1.000
_cell.length_c   1.000
_cell.angle_alpha   90.00
_cell.angle_beta   90.00
_cell.angle_gamma   90.00
#
_symmetry.space_group_name_H-M   'P 1'
#
loop_
_entity.id
_entity.type
_entity.pdbx_description
1 polymer ?
#
loop_
_entity_poly.entity_id
_entity_poly.type
_entity_poly.pdbx_seq_one_letter_code
_entity_poly.pdbx_strand_id
1 'polypeptide(L)'
;MKHALDVAVMLDTMAHDPRLDLQYLIPAGDNSILDSIRPSFEQLDLEPASLDLIEWAASLLGSTARGVDNLKIPLFLVQLIVLKCSTMDSAVDMLVRLITGLDRPKSVSGADTGTRYLVLNLVSAAETKWPGIFQTVLEKIFSKAIAVHIADSEGSVNVEKILGNLAMLFEETVHSEDRFDARPGFNAFKLYITNHWKQVLLLFVNHPSIDCQVMGYHLLTNARFWEDEVGKVATVDPLVLSKSLMDSWFRHMKNQYIHFREDGENFVLDEIQHLIGRCCLNTTLAKTILCIALDGILDGALEIFPKTDAMVLTRTKMSILDKVRQDDMPKKQELFGKQPRPPQFVTMIDALIPELDTRDKIYINNIERTAALFYKSSLTSLEDSKAISLHVLSHLSSKWPRDVVSLDTYDDVLPKNIPYASDIAIGSAFKDHPVLFLIVEKCLSAARFPTSDIIRSILVYFIAFWHMAEVSTVSSALKYSTQLEETIRITVLLTSTLPESLLNARRLFPFMSGQDIGDILHQVIWPYVRSHPAPDIPGLSARTQEASRTDTELEAKCLKRLTSIYERRVKVLEVAPSWQEALQSVGAELHLGNKAS
;
A
#
# COMPACT_ATOMS: atom_id res chain seq x y z
N MET A 1 13.68 46.03 -36.51
CA MET A 1 14.29 45.90 -35.16
C MET A 1 13.38 45.15 -34.19
N LYS A 2 12.16 45.59 -33.87
CA LYS A 2 11.27 44.90 -32.90
C LYS A 2 11.01 43.39 -33.14
N HIS A 3 10.98 42.94 -34.40
CA HIS A 3 10.84 41.51 -34.76
C HIS A 3 12.15 40.87 -35.22
N ALA A 4 13.30 41.52 -35.01
CA ALA A 4 14.59 41.00 -35.50
C ALA A 4 14.97 39.70 -34.80
N LEU A 5 14.61 39.56 -33.52
CA LEU A 5 14.74 38.30 -32.80
C LEU A 5 13.76 37.25 -33.36
N ASP A 6 12.48 37.61 -33.56
CA ASP A 6 11.46 36.71 -34.15
C ASP A 6 11.90 36.18 -35.54
N VAL A 7 12.49 37.05 -36.38
CA VAL A 7 13.01 36.70 -37.72
C VAL A 7 14.27 35.85 -37.63
N ALA A 8 15.19 36.15 -36.70
CA ALA A 8 16.39 35.34 -36.49
C ALA A 8 16.04 33.93 -36.01
N VAL A 9 15.06 33.81 -35.11
CA VAL A 9 14.53 32.52 -34.63
C VAL A 9 13.87 31.75 -35.77
N MET A 10 13.05 32.41 -36.60
CA MET A 10 12.44 31.79 -37.77
C MET A 10 13.49 31.29 -38.77
N LEU A 11 14.52 32.10 -39.07
CA LEU A 11 15.60 31.75 -39.98
C LEU A 11 16.46 30.59 -39.45
N ASP A 12 16.75 30.58 -38.16
CA ASP A 12 17.52 29.51 -37.53
C ASP A 12 16.70 28.20 -37.46
N THR A 13 15.37 28.31 -37.24
CA THR A 13 14.45 27.17 -37.32
C THR A 13 14.36 26.60 -38.75
N MET A 14 14.36 27.47 -39.77
CA MET A 14 14.39 27.07 -41.18
C MET A 14 15.74 26.45 -41.57
N ALA A 15 16.86 26.96 -41.05
CA ALA A 15 18.21 26.44 -41.29
C ALA A 15 18.37 24.98 -40.81
N HIS A 16 17.63 24.62 -39.75
CA HIS A 16 17.63 23.28 -39.15
C HIS A 16 16.46 22.38 -39.61
N ASP A 17 15.61 22.82 -40.56
CA ASP A 17 14.64 21.95 -41.23
C ASP A 17 15.30 21.20 -42.41
N PRO A 18 15.52 19.88 -42.33
CA PRO A 18 16.20 19.11 -43.36
C PRO A 18 15.38 18.97 -44.65
N ARG A 19 14.10 19.36 -44.66
CA ARG A 19 13.33 19.48 -45.91
C ARG A 19 13.79 20.66 -46.76
N LEU A 20 14.45 21.64 -46.15
CA LEU A 20 14.95 22.84 -46.80
C LEU A 20 16.45 22.76 -47.12
N ASP A 21 17.17 21.81 -46.51
CA ASP A 21 18.62 21.57 -46.69
C ASP A 21 19.48 22.83 -46.53
N LEU A 22 19.18 23.66 -45.53
CA LEU A 22 19.77 25.00 -45.36
C LEU A 22 20.95 25.03 -44.37
N GLN A 23 21.47 23.88 -43.92
CA GLN A 23 22.55 23.81 -42.93
C GLN A 23 23.86 24.44 -43.41
N TYR A 24 24.08 24.51 -44.72
CA TYR A 24 25.24 25.18 -45.31
C TYR A 24 25.25 26.71 -45.10
N LEU A 25 24.13 27.30 -44.68
CA LEU A 25 24.02 28.72 -44.36
C LEU A 25 24.53 29.05 -42.93
N ILE A 26 24.83 28.03 -42.12
CA ILE A 26 25.39 28.19 -40.78
C ILE A 26 26.91 28.45 -40.92
N PRO A 27 27.46 29.54 -40.37
CA PRO A 27 28.89 29.85 -40.47
C PRO A 27 29.77 28.74 -39.88
N ALA A 28 30.89 28.44 -40.55
CA ALA A 28 31.81 27.40 -40.11
C ALA A 28 32.44 27.74 -38.75
N GLY A 29 32.09 26.96 -37.72
CA GLY A 29 32.54 27.14 -36.33
C GLY A 29 31.42 27.50 -35.35
N ASP A 30 30.24 27.86 -35.84
CA ASP A 30 29.06 28.16 -35.03
C ASP A 30 28.05 26.99 -35.07
N ASN A 31 27.36 26.73 -33.95
CA ASN A 31 26.35 25.66 -33.87
C ASN A 31 24.97 26.12 -34.38
N SER A 32 24.76 27.42 -34.59
CA SER A 32 23.51 28.02 -35.05
C SER A 32 23.74 29.39 -35.68
N ILE A 33 22.79 29.86 -36.49
CA ILE A 33 22.81 31.24 -36.98
C ILE A 33 22.72 32.21 -35.79
N LEU A 34 21.99 31.83 -34.72
CA LEU A 34 21.86 32.62 -33.49
C LEU A 34 23.19 32.83 -32.75
N ASP A 35 24.09 31.84 -32.74
CA ASP A 35 25.42 31.96 -32.11
C ASP A 35 26.27 33.03 -32.80
N SER A 36 26.20 33.11 -34.13
CA SER A 36 26.95 34.09 -34.93
C SER A 36 26.49 35.55 -34.70
N ILE A 37 25.23 35.74 -34.33
CA ILE A 37 24.60 37.06 -34.11
C ILE A 37 24.41 37.41 -32.63
N ARG A 38 24.73 36.48 -31.72
CA ARG A 38 24.69 36.67 -30.26
C ARG A 38 25.40 37.95 -29.78
N PRO A 39 26.63 38.29 -30.23
CA PRO A 39 27.31 39.52 -29.80
C PRO A 39 26.54 40.79 -30.23
N SER A 40 25.82 40.72 -31.35
CA SER A 40 25.02 41.83 -31.87
C SER A 40 23.71 42.00 -31.08
N PHE A 41 23.11 40.90 -30.62
CA PHE A 41 21.91 40.93 -29.76
C PHE A 41 22.19 41.36 -28.32
N GLU A 42 23.39 41.13 -27.81
CA GLU A 42 23.84 41.62 -26.50
C GLU A 42 24.01 43.16 -26.49
N GLN A 43 24.29 43.78 -27.65
CA GLN A 43 24.46 45.23 -27.78
C GLN A 43 23.18 46.03 -28.09
N LEU A 44 22.14 45.39 -28.66
CA LEU A 44 21.00 46.10 -29.28
C LEU A 44 19.71 46.12 -28.45
N ASP A 45 19.70 45.56 -27.24
CA ASP A 45 18.55 45.58 -26.30
C ASP A 45 17.19 45.26 -26.94
N LEU A 46 17.17 44.25 -27.81
CA LEU A 46 15.99 43.85 -28.58
C LEU A 46 15.05 42.96 -27.75
N GLU A 47 13.81 43.41 -27.55
CA GLU A 47 12.73 42.63 -26.92
C GLU A 47 12.01 41.71 -27.93
N PRO A 48 11.68 40.46 -27.58
CA PRO A 48 10.80 39.61 -28.40
C PRO A 48 9.39 40.20 -28.43
N ALA A 49 8.97 40.76 -29.57
CA ALA A 49 7.78 41.62 -29.64
C ALA A 49 6.48 40.92 -30.10
N SER A 50 6.49 39.66 -30.58
CA SER A 50 5.25 39.03 -31.10
C SER A 50 5.03 37.53 -30.86
N LEU A 51 6.04 36.77 -30.47
CA LEU A 51 5.90 35.34 -30.17
C LEU A 51 5.82 35.14 -28.65
N ASP A 52 4.74 34.53 -28.16
CA ASP A 52 4.73 33.95 -26.82
C ASP A 52 5.65 32.71 -26.84
N LEU A 53 6.92 32.95 -26.55
CA LEU A 53 7.98 31.93 -26.61
C LEU A 53 7.74 30.78 -25.63
N ILE A 54 6.95 31.00 -24.58
CA ILE A 54 6.54 29.95 -23.64
C ILE A 54 5.52 29.03 -24.31
N GLU A 55 4.51 29.60 -24.97
CA GLU A 55 3.49 28.85 -25.70
C GLU A 55 4.09 28.11 -26.89
N TRP A 56 5.02 28.74 -27.62
CA TRP A 56 5.77 28.11 -28.69
C TRP A 56 6.64 26.95 -28.19
N ALA A 57 7.44 27.15 -27.14
CA ALA A 57 8.25 26.10 -26.55
C ALA A 57 7.39 24.93 -26.04
N ALA A 58 6.24 25.23 -25.42
CA ALA A 58 5.29 24.21 -24.96
C ALA A 58 4.68 23.42 -26.14
N SER A 59 4.37 24.08 -27.27
CA SER A 59 3.82 23.41 -28.47
C SER A 59 4.78 22.38 -29.08
N LEU A 60 6.10 22.57 -28.89
CA LEU A 60 7.13 21.67 -29.43
C LEU A 60 7.31 20.40 -28.59
N LEU A 61 6.82 20.38 -27.34
CA LEU A 61 6.94 19.24 -26.43
C LEU A 61 6.08 18.03 -26.86
N GLY A 62 5.05 18.24 -27.69
CA GLY A 62 4.16 17.20 -28.20
C GLY A 62 4.63 16.49 -29.48
N SER A 63 5.72 16.94 -30.11
CA SER A 63 6.19 16.42 -31.40
C SER A 63 7.13 15.23 -31.22
N THR A 64 6.66 14.02 -31.54
CA THR A 64 7.39 12.74 -31.43
C THR A 64 8.58 12.58 -32.39
N ALA A 65 8.79 13.51 -33.32
CA ALA A 65 9.66 13.28 -34.47
C ALA A 65 11.18 13.34 -34.22
N ARG A 66 11.70 14.03 -33.18
CA ARG A 66 13.17 14.27 -33.01
C ARG A 66 13.72 14.48 -31.58
N GLY A 67 13.01 14.11 -30.51
CA GLY A 67 13.57 14.17 -29.15
C GLY A 67 14.04 15.56 -28.68
N VAL A 68 15.06 15.61 -27.82
CA VAL A 68 15.56 16.83 -27.12
C VAL A 68 16.19 17.87 -28.06
N ASP A 69 16.66 17.46 -29.25
CA ASP A 69 17.38 18.35 -30.17
C ASP A 69 16.53 19.52 -30.69
N ASN A 70 15.22 19.31 -30.87
CA ASN A 70 14.29 20.37 -31.26
C ASN A 70 14.09 21.45 -30.18
N LEU A 71 14.49 21.17 -28.93
CA LEU A 71 14.29 22.07 -27.79
C LEU A 71 15.51 22.95 -27.50
N LYS A 72 16.65 22.74 -28.17
CA LYS A 72 17.88 23.52 -27.95
C LYS A 72 17.69 25.02 -28.22
N ILE A 73 17.09 25.35 -29.37
CA ILE A 73 16.82 26.74 -29.76
C ILE A 73 15.76 27.38 -28.85
N PRO A 74 14.57 26.75 -28.62
CA PRO A 74 13.61 27.25 -27.64
C PRO A 74 14.20 27.45 -26.24
N LEU A 75 14.98 26.48 -25.75
CA LEU A 75 15.64 26.57 -24.45
C LEU A 75 16.57 27.78 -24.37
N PHE A 76 17.44 27.96 -25.36
CA PHE A 76 18.39 29.08 -25.41
C PHE A 76 17.67 30.44 -25.36
N LEU A 77 16.60 30.60 -26.13
CA LEU A 77 15.83 31.86 -26.20
C LEU A 77 15.10 32.14 -24.89
N VAL A 78 14.47 31.13 -24.28
CA VAL A 78 13.78 31.31 -23.01
C VAL A 78 14.78 31.54 -21.87
N GLN A 79 15.97 30.89 -21.90
CA GLN A 79 17.06 31.18 -20.98
C GLN A 79 17.54 32.63 -21.09
N LEU A 80 17.72 33.14 -22.31
CA LEU A 80 18.07 34.55 -22.53
C LEU A 80 17.03 35.50 -21.92
N ILE A 81 15.74 35.18 -22.06
CA ILE A 81 14.68 36.00 -21.46
C ILE A 81 14.76 35.98 -19.94
N VAL A 82 14.85 34.80 -19.33
CA VAL A 82 15.00 34.64 -17.87
C VAL A 82 16.22 35.42 -17.36
N LEU A 83 17.35 35.34 -18.07
CA LEU A 83 18.58 36.06 -17.71
C LEU A 83 18.48 37.56 -17.98
N LYS A 84 17.65 38.02 -18.92
CA LYS A 84 17.38 39.45 -19.18
C LYS A 84 16.23 40.03 -18.36
N CYS A 85 15.43 39.21 -17.67
CA CYS A 85 14.35 39.71 -16.81
C CYS A 85 14.87 40.74 -15.81
N SER A 86 14.19 41.90 -15.75
CA SER A 86 14.56 43.02 -14.88
C SER A 86 14.29 42.74 -13.40
N THR A 87 13.35 41.83 -13.09
CA THR A 87 12.97 41.47 -11.72
C THR A 87 12.88 39.95 -11.54
N MET A 88 13.06 39.50 -10.30
CA MET A 88 12.83 38.11 -9.89
C MET A 88 11.36 37.71 -10.08
N ASP A 89 10.40 38.59 -9.76
CA ASP A 89 8.97 38.29 -9.88
C ASP A 89 8.55 37.94 -11.31
N SER A 90 9.06 38.66 -12.31
CA SER A 90 8.77 38.35 -13.72
C SER A 90 9.30 36.98 -14.13
N ALA A 91 10.48 36.59 -13.65
CA ALA A 91 11.05 35.27 -13.90
C ALA A 91 10.27 34.17 -13.17
N VAL A 92 9.82 34.43 -11.93
CA VAL A 92 8.94 33.51 -11.19
C VAL A 92 7.62 33.30 -11.94
N ASP A 93 6.94 34.38 -12.36
CA ASP A 93 5.65 34.27 -13.04
C ASP A 93 5.76 33.52 -14.38
N MET A 94 6.88 33.72 -15.10
CA MET A 94 7.21 32.95 -16.30
C MET A 94 7.33 31.45 -16.03
N LEU A 95 8.10 31.06 -15.01
CA LEU A 95 8.27 29.66 -14.63
C LEU A 95 6.97 29.03 -14.11
N VAL A 96 6.19 29.77 -13.31
CA VAL A 96 4.86 29.34 -12.85
C VAL A 96 3.93 29.10 -14.04
N ARG A 97 3.88 30.03 -15.01
CA ARG A 97 3.05 29.88 -16.21
C ARG A 97 3.47 28.69 -17.06
N LEU A 98 4.78 28.49 -17.23
CA LEU A 98 5.32 27.34 -17.93
C LEU A 98 4.90 26.04 -17.24
N ILE A 99 5.26 25.84 -15.97
CA ILE A 99 5.03 24.57 -15.24
C ILE A 99 3.53 24.24 -15.14
N THR A 100 2.68 25.23 -14.85
CA THR A 100 1.23 25.00 -14.74
C THR A 100 0.54 24.84 -16.10
N GLY A 101 1.18 25.28 -17.19
CA GLY A 101 0.64 25.24 -18.55
C GLY A 101 0.90 23.95 -19.32
N LEU A 102 1.88 23.12 -18.91
CA LEU A 102 2.28 21.92 -19.65
C LEU A 102 1.16 20.89 -19.73
N ASP A 103 0.76 20.50 -20.94
CA ASP A 103 -0.15 19.38 -21.15
C ASP A 103 0.63 18.06 -21.06
N ARG A 104 0.19 17.17 -20.16
CA ARG A 104 0.88 15.89 -19.97
C ARG A 104 0.67 15.01 -21.21
N PRO A 105 1.74 14.46 -21.83
CA PRO A 105 1.60 13.51 -22.92
C PRO A 105 0.97 12.22 -22.37
N LYS A 106 -0.04 11.68 -23.08
CA LYS A 106 -0.73 10.43 -22.68
C LYS A 106 0.13 9.16 -22.80
N SER A 107 1.41 9.26 -23.18
CA SER A 107 2.28 8.11 -23.49
C SER A 107 3.56 8.08 -22.64
N VAL A 108 3.80 6.93 -22.01
CA VAL A 108 4.72 6.69 -20.87
C VAL A 108 6.21 6.58 -21.24
N SER A 109 6.69 6.86 -22.46
CA SER A 109 8.07 6.46 -22.82
C SER A 109 8.91 7.37 -23.72
N GLY A 110 8.67 8.69 -23.78
CA GLY A 110 9.65 9.56 -24.44
C GLY A 110 9.40 11.06 -24.46
N ALA A 111 8.13 11.48 -24.35
CA ALA A 111 7.78 12.90 -24.32
C ALA A 111 8.16 13.59 -23.00
N ASP A 112 8.23 12.84 -21.89
CA ASP A 112 8.59 13.38 -20.57
C ASP A 112 10.05 13.85 -20.48
N THR A 113 10.95 13.28 -21.28
CA THR A 113 12.37 13.65 -21.29
C THR A 113 12.60 15.07 -21.83
N GLY A 114 11.85 15.47 -22.86
CA GLY A 114 11.94 16.81 -23.45
C GLY A 114 11.43 17.89 -22.50
N THR A 115 10.30 17.65 -21.84
CA THR A 115 9.72 18.58 -20.87
C THR A 115 10.61 18.76 -19.66
N ARG A 116 11.14 17.67 -19.10
CA ARG A 116 12.13 17.72 -18.01
C ARG A 116 13.37 18.49 -18.43
N TYR A 117 13.91 18.19 -19.61
CA TYR A 117 15.09 18.89 -20.14
C TYR A 117 14.86 20.40 -20.25
N LEU A 118 13.74 20.85 -20.81
CA LEU A 118 13.45 22.28 -20.96
C LEU A 118 13.31 22.96 -19.59
N VAL A 119 12.42 22.45 -18.74
CA VAL A 119 12.09 23.12 -17.48
C VAL A 119 13.27 23.10 -16.50
N LEU A 120 13.96 21.97 -16.33
CA LEU A 120 15.06 21.87 -15.36
C LEU A 120 16.28 22.71 -15.79
N ASN A 121 16.56 22.83 -17.09
CA ASN A 121 17.62 23.73 -17.57
C ASN A 121 17.24 25.21 -17.45
N LEU A 122 15.95 25.55 -17.54
CA LEU A 122 15.47 26.90 -17.26
C LEU A 122 15.56 27.24 -15.77
N VAL A 123 15.18 26.30 -14.90
CA VAL A 123 15.36 26.44 -13.45
C VAL A 123 16.84 26.60 -13.11
N SER A 124 17.72 25.77 -13.68
CA SER A 124 19.17 25.89 -13.50
C SER A 124 19.69 27.27 -13.90
N ALA A 125 19.31 27.75 -15.10
CA ALA A 125 19.70 29.08 -15.56
C ALA A 125 19.16 30.19 -14.64
N ALA A 126 17.91 30.10 -14.20
CA ALA A 126 17.30 31.07 -13.29
C ALA A 126 18.02 31.12 -11.94
N GLU A 127 18.36 29.95 -11.38
CA GLU A 127 19.09 29.81 -10.11
C GLU A 127 20.50 30.45 -10.16
N THR A 128 21.17 30.45 -11.33
CA THR A 128 22.47 31.15 -11.46
C THR A 128 22.37 32.66 -11.28
N LYS A 129 21.23 33.27 -11.63
CA LYS A 129 21.00 34.70 -11.49
C LYS A 129 20.31 35.04 -10.17
N TRP A 130 19.36 34.21 -9.75
CA TRP A 130 18.51 34.39 -8.58
C TRP A 130 18.53 33.13 -7.72
N PRO A 131 19.51 32.98 -6.80
CA PRO A 131 19.59 31.81 -5.94
C PRO A 131 18.33 31.64 -5.08
N GLY A 132 17.77 30.43 -5.07
CA GLY A 132 16.55 30.08 -4.34
C GLY A 132 15.24 30.42 -5.06
N ILE A 133 15.29 30.89 -6.31
CA ILE A 133 14.09 31.28 -7.08
C ILE A 133 13.08 30.15 -7.21
N PHE A 134 13.53 28.90 -7.31
CA PHE A 134 12.61 27.78 -7.47
C PHE A 134 11.74 27.55 -6.24
N GLN A 135 12.21 27.89 -5.04
CA GLN A 135 11.38 27.83 -3.83
C GLN A 135 10.19 28.80 -3.93
N THR A 136 10.42 30.03 -4.39
CA THR A 136 9.36 31.03 -4.60
C THR A 136 8.39 30.61 -5.72
N VAL A 137 8.90 29.95 -6.77
CA VAL A 137 8.06 29.35 -7.82
C VAL A 137 7.12 28.30 -7.23
N LEU A 138 7.64 27.38 -6.42
CA LEU A 138 6.83 26.35 -5.74
C LEU A 138 5.78 26.99 -4.83
N GLU A 139 6.16 27.98 -4.02
CA GLU A 139 5.23 28.73 -3.15
C GLU A 139 4.07 29.35 -3.95
N LYS A 140 4.34 30.00 -5.08
CA LYS A 140 3.30 30.55 -5.95
C LYS A 140 2.44 29.46 -6.62
N ILE A 141 3.04 28.36 -7.08
CA ILE A 141 2.31 27.24 -7.70
C ILE A 141 1.32 26.62 -6.71
N PHE A 142 1.78 26.28 -5.50
CA PHE A 142 0.92 25.64 -4.50
C PHE A 142 -0.10 26.62 -3.92
N SER A 143 0.25 27.90 -3.74
CA SER A 143 -0.74 28.93 -3.35
C SER A 143 -1.87 29.04 -4.37
N LYS A 144 -1.53 28.99 -5.67
CA LYS A 144 -2.51 28.96 -6.76
C LYS A 144 -3.34 27.66 -6.73
N ALA A 145 -2.71 26.51 -6.52
CA ALA A 145 -3.42 25.23 -6.42
C ALA A 145 -4.40 25.19 -5.24
N ILE A 146 -4.01 25.70 -4.07
CA ILE A 146 -4.87 25.83 -2.89
C ILE A 146 -6.05 26.76 -3.17
N ALA A 147 -5.81 27.93 -3.77
CA ALA A 147 -6.88 28.86 -4.12
C ALA A 147 -7.89 28.25 -5.09
N VAL A 148 -7.42 27.52 -6.11
CA VAL A 148 -8.29 26.81 -7.07
C VAL A 148 -9.08 25.69 -6.38
N HIS A 149 -8.43 24.92 -5.50
CA HIS A 149 -9.07 23.83 -4.76
C HIS A 149 -10.20 24.32 -3.84
N ILE A 150 -10.07 25.52 -3.26
CA ILE A 150 -11.10 26.12 -2.39
C ILE A 150 -12.23 26.76 -3.22
N ALA A 151 -11.91 27.35 -4.37
CA ALA A 151 -12.84 28.20 -5.10
C ALA A 151 -13.82 27.45 -6.02
N ASP A 152 -13.50 26.25 -6.53
CA ASP A 152 -14.31 25.64 -7.60
C ASP A 152 -14.26 24.10 -7.66
N SER A 153 -15.40 23.45 -7.91
CA SER A 153 -15.48 22.00 -8.15
C SER A 153 -15.03 21.59 -9.56
N GLU A 154 -15.05 22.52 -10.53
CA GLU A 154 -14.50 22.32 -11.89
C GLU A 154 -12.98 22.57 -11.96
N GLY A 155 -12.38 23.16 -10.92
CA GLY A 155 -10.93 23.37 -10.79
C GLY A 155 -10.12 22.09 -10.58
N SER A 156 -10.79 20.94 -10.50
CA SER A 156 -10.23 19.62 -10.24
C SER A 156 -9.16 19.21 -11.25
N VAL A 157 -9.39 19.53 -12.53
CA VAL A 157 -8.49 19.21 -13.64
C VAL A 157 -7.21 20.06 -13.58
N ASN A 158 -7.33 21.31 -13.11
CA ASN A 158 -6.17 22.20 -12.98
C ASN A 158 -5.26 21.79 -11.82
N VAL A 159 -5.82 21.34 -10.69
CA VAL A 159 -5.02 20.82 -9.57
C VAL A 159 -4.30 19.54 -9.97
N GLU A 160 -5.00 18.60 -10.61
CA GLU A 160 -4.42 17.37 -11.16
C GLU A 160 -3.25 17.66 -12.11
N LYS A 161 -3.44 18.59 -13.06
CA LYS A 161 -2.40 19.00 -14.01
C LYS A 161 -1.16 19.56 -13.29
N ILE A 162 -1.35 20.42 -12.29
CA ILE A 162 -0.25 20.98 -11.50
C ILE A 162 0.52 19.88 -10.76
N LEU A 163 -0.18 18.99 -10.05
CA LEU A 163 0.44 17.90 -9.30
C LEU A 163 1.17 16.94 -10.25
N GLY A 164 0.55 16.58 -11.38
CA GLY A 164 1.13 15.70 -12.39
C GLY A 164 2.39 16.28 -13.04
N ASN A 165 2.39 17.58 -13.36
CA ASN A 165 3.56 18.25 -13.95
C ASN A 165 4.73 18.28 -12.96
N LEU A 166 4.49 18.64 -11.70
CA LEU A 166 5.53 18.62 -10.66
C LEU A 166 6.05 17.20 -10.41
N ALA A 167 5.16 16.20 -10.37
CA ALA A 167 5.56 14.81 -10.15
C ALA A 167 6.42 14.30 -11.31
N MET A 168 6.02 14.58 -12.56
CA MET A 168 6.79 14.25 -13.75
C MET A 168 8.18 14.90 -13.74
N LEU A 169 8.33 16.17 -13.32
CA LEU A 169 9.64 16.84 -13.31
C LEU A 169 10.69 16.10 -12.47
N PHE A 170 10.27 15.38 -11.43
CA PHE A 170 11.17 14.76 -10.45
C PHE A 170 11.07 13.23 -10.39
N GLU A 171 10.34 12.59 -11.31
CA GLU A 171 10.20 11.12 -11.35
C GLU A 171 11.53 10.40 -11.68
N GLU A 172 11.70 9.17 -11.17
CA GLU A 172 12.87 8.34 -11.44
C GLU A 172 12.92 7.93 -12.92
N THR A 173 14.07 8.11 -13.59
CA THR A 173 14.27 7.64 -14.96
C THR A 173 15.19 6.43 -14.94
N VAL A 174 14.79 5.35 -15.61
CA VAL A 174 15.49 4.04 -15.67
C VAL A 174 16.94 4.14 -16.19
N HIS A 175 17.32 5.27 -16.79
CA HIS A 175 18.60 5.49 -17.46
C HIS A 175 19.48 6.60 -16.87
N SER A 176 19.15 7.20 -15.73
CA SER A 176 20.06 8.18 -15.10
C SER A 176 20.87 7.54 -13.96
N GLU A 177 22.15 7.28 -14.21
CA GLU A 177 23.17 7.07 -13.14
C GLU A 177 23.42 8.36 -12.33
N ASP A 178 22.81 9.48 -12.71
CA ASP A 178 22.90 10.74 -12.00
C ASP A 178 22.21 10.66 -10.63
N ARG A 179 22.97 11.02 -9.59
CA ARG A 179 22.45 11.16 -8.22
C ARG A 179 21.28 12.14 -8.21
N PHE A 180 20.14 11.77 -7.63
CA PHE A 180 18.92 12.59 -7.54
C PHE A 180 19.18 14.02 -7.04
N ASP A 181 20.11 14.17 -6.09
CA ASP A 181 20.50 15.45 -5.50
C ASP A 181 21.19 16.41 -6.49
N ALA A 182 21.64 15.92 -7.66
CA ALA A 182 22.24 16.73 -8.71
C ALA A 182 21.20 17.36 -9.65
N ARG A 183 19.92 16.97 -9.57
CA ARG A 183 18.88 17.53 -10.43
C ARG A 183 18.57 18.98 -10.04
N PRO A 184 18.55 19.93 -11.00
CA PRO A 184 18.25 21.33 -10.71
C PRO A 184 16.90 21.50 -10.00
N GLY A 185 16.86 22.28 -8.92
CA GLY A 185 15.64 22.54 -8.17
C GLY A 185 15.12 21.40 -7.28
N PHE A 186 15.72 20.20 -7.32
CA PHE A 186 15.24 19.05 -6.53
C PHE A 186 15.34 19.31 -5.01
N ASN A 187 16.43 19.93 -4.54
CA ASN A 187 16.58 20.27 -3.12
C ASN A 187 15.49 21.26 -2.64
N ALA A 188 15.14 22.25 -3.46
CA ALA A 188 14.06 23.18 -3.15
C ALA A 188 12.69 22.50 -3.19
N PHE A 189 12.47 21.57 -4.12
CA PHE A 189 11.25 20.75 -4.16
C PHE A 189 11.11 19.87 -2.92
N LYS A 190 12.15 19.10 -2.58
CA LYS A 190 12.21 18.26 -1.38
C LYS A 190 11.93 19.10 -0.13
N LEU A 191 12.65 20.21 0.05
CA LEU A 191 12.51 21.11 1.20
C LEU A 191 11.09 21.67 1.30
N TYR A 192 10.49 22.11 0.18
CA TYR A 192 9.13 22.62 0.16
C TYR A 192 8.13 21.54 0.62
N ILE A 193 8.21 20.33 0.05
CA ILE A 193 7.31 19.24 0.43
C ILE A 193 7.53 18.84 1.89
N THR A 194 8.76 18.72 2.37
CA THR A 194 9.07 18.43 3.78
C THR A 194 8.42 19.46 4.73
N ASN A 195 8.37 20.74 4.35
CA ASN A 195 7.78 21.79 5.17
C ASN A 195 6.25 21.92 5.02
N HIS A 196 5.70 21.55 3.87
CA HIS A 196 4.30 21.81 3.49
C HIS A 196 3.47 20.55 3.19
N TRP A 197 3.98 19.35 3.47
CA TRP A 197 3.34 18.08 3.10
C TRP A 197 1.88 17.99 3.55
N LYS A 198 1.52 18.54 4.72
CA LYS A 198 0.13 18.57 5.22
C LYS A 198 -0.79 19.35 4.28
N GLN A 199 -0.35 20.52 3.83
CA GLN A 199 -1.12 21.37 2.91
C GLN A 199 -1.23 20.71 1.55
N VAL A 200 -0.15 20.10 1.06
CA VAL A 200 -0.13 19.38 -0.21
C VAL A 200 -1.06 18.17 -0.17
N LEU A 201 -1.02 17.39 0.91
CA LEU A 201 -1.88 16.22 1.11
C LEU A 201 -3.38 16.58 1.07
N LEU A 202 -3.75 17.72 1.66
CA LEU A 202 -5.15 18.19 1.66
C LEU A 202 -5.71 18.49 0.27
N LEU A 203 -4.85 18.83 -0.71
CA LEU A 203 -5.29 19.15 -2.07
C LEU A 203 -5.90 17.97 -2.81
N PHE A 204 -5.47 16.75 -2.49
CA PHE A 204 -5.82 15.57 -3.29
C PHE A 204 -6.49 14.45 -2.48
N VAL A 205 -6.22 14.30 -1.18
CA VAL A 205 -6.68 13.13 -0.40
C VAL A 205 -8.20 12.93 -0.38
N ASN A 206 -8.98 14.01 -0.45
CA ASN A 206 -10.45 13.94 -0.54
C ASN A 206 -10.99 14.42 -1.89
N HIS A 207 -10.11 14.56 -2.87
CA HIS A 207 -10.46 15.09 -4.17
C HIS A 207 -11.29 14.08 -4.97
N PRO A 208 -12.31 14.50 -5.75
CA PRO A 208 -13.19 13.58 -6.46
C PRO A 208 -12.52 12.86 -7.64
N SER A 209 -11.48 13.44 -8.25
CA SER A 209 -10.69 12.78 -9.31
C SER A 209 -9.71 11.78 -8.71
N ILE A 210 -9.81 10.52 -9.16
CA ILE A 210 -8.87 9.44 -8.88
C ILE A 210 -7.48 9.78 -9.41
N ASP A 211 -7.39 10.33 -10.63
CA ASP A 211 -6.11 10.71 -11.23
C ASP A 211 -5.38 11.78 -10.41
N CYS A 212 -6.12 12.75 -9.86
CA CYS A 212 -5.56 13.74 -8.93
C CYS A 212 -5.03 13.09 -7.64
N GLN A 213 -5.75 12.11 -7.08
CA GLN A 213 -5.29 11.36 -5.91
C GLN A 213 -4.00 10.59 -6.20
N VAL A 214 -3.97 9.85 -7.32
CA VAL A 214 -2.79 9.11 -7.81
C VAL A 214 -1.61 10.07 -7.97
N MET A 215 -1.79 11.19 -8.67
CA MET A 215 -0.72 12.18 -8.89
C MET A 215 -0.24 12.83 -7.61
N GLY A 216 -1.12 13.06 -6.64
CA GLY A 216 -0.75 13.57 -5.33
C GLY A 216 0.16 12.62 -4.55
N TYR A 217 -0.18 11.32 -4.48
CA TYR A 217 0.67 10.32 -3.85
C TYR A 217 1.99 10.12 -4.61
N HIS A 218 1.94 10.14 -5.94
CA HIS A 218 3.13 10.06 -6.79
C HIS A 218 4.08 11.24 -6.57
N LEU A 219 3.55 12.47 -6.48
CA LEU A 219 4.31 13.68 -6.15
C LEU A 219 5.01 13.58 -4.80
N LEU A 220 4.29 13.13 -3.76
CA LEU A 220 4.85 12.92 -2.42
C LEU A 220 5.96 11.86 -2.44
N THR A 221 5.79 10.81 -3.24
CA THR A 221 6.82 9.79 -3.46
C THR A 221 8.07 10.41 -4.10
N ASN A 222 7.92 11.15 -5.19
CA ASN A 222 9.07 11.71 -5.90
C ASN A 222 9.82 12.76 -5.06
N ALA A 223 9.17 13.38 -4.07
CA ALA A 223 9.79 14.33 -3.15
C ALA A 223 10.76 13.68 -2.14
N ARG A 224 10.63 12.37 -1.85
CA ARG A 224 11.51 11.65 -0.93
C ARG A 224 11.68 12.30 0.45
N PHE A 225 10.63 12.96 0.94
CA PHE A 225 10.66 13.72 2.19
C PHE A 225 10.90 12.86 3.44
N TRP A 226 10.79 11.53 3.34
CA TRP A 226 11.11 10.58 4.41
C TRP A 226 12.61 10.27 4.57
N GLU A 227 13.45 10.64 3.59
CA GLU A 227 14.91 10.42 3.63
C GLU A 227 15.63 11.40 4.56
N ASP A 228 15.04 12.57 4.79
CA ASP A 228 15.56 13.51 5.80
C ASP A 228 15.44 12.86 7.19
N GLU A 229 16.29 13.22 8.15
CA GLU A 229 16.21 12.65 9.50
C GLU A 229 14.89 13.06 10.20
N VAL A 230 13.85 12.27 9.95
CA VAL A 230 12.50 12.45 10.47
C VAL A 230 12.56 12.43 12.00
N GLY A 231 12.15 13.54 12.62
CA GLY A 231 12.29 13.77 14.06
C GLY A 231 13.45 14.71 14.47
N LYS A 232 14.40 15.03 13.58
CA LYS A 232 15.37 16.13 13.81
C LYS A 232 14.97 17.43 13.09
N VAL A 233 14.21 17.33 12.01
CA VAL A 233 13.54 18.48 11.39
C VAL A 233 12.20 18.70 12.08
N ALA A 234 11.99 19.87 12.70
CA ALA A 234 10.80 20.18 13.50
C ALA A 234 9.46 20.11 12.74
N THR A 235 9.49 20.03 11.40
CA THR A 235 8.31 20.13 10.53
C THR A 235 7.60 18.81 10.28
N VAL A 236 8.29 17.66 10.42
CA VAL A 236 7.70 16.34 10.20
C VAL A 236 7.60 15.56 11.51
N ASP A 237 6.41 15.59 12.10
CA ASP A 237 6.04 14.72 13.22
C ASP A 237 5.69 13.32 12.68
N PRO A 238 6.47 12.26 13.04
CA PRO A 238 6.20 10.89 12.62
C PRO A 238 4.77 10.44 12.91
N LEU A 239 4.21 10.82 14.06
CA LEU A 239 2.89 10.38 14.49
C LEU A 239 1.80 10.97 13.60
N VAL A 240 1.88 12.28 13.32
CA VAL A 240 0.88 12.99 12.51
C VAL A 240 0.91 12.54 11.06
N LEU A 241 2.11 12.37 10.49
CA LEU A 241 2.29 11.83 9.13
C LEU A 241 1.73 10.41 9.04
N SER A 242 2.16 9.54 9.95
CA SER A 242 1.73 8.14 9.98
C SER A 242 0.21 8.02 10.09
N LYS A 243 -0.41 8.82 10.96
CA LYS A 243 -1.87 8.86 11.09
C LYS A 243 -2.56 9.30 9.80
N SER A 244 -2.05 10.34 9.16
CA SER A 244 -2.65 10.88 7.93
C SER A 244 -2.58 9.88 6.76
N LEU A 245 -1.48 9.13 6.66
CA LEU A 245 -1.30 8.07 5.67
C LEU A 245 -2.22 6.87 5.97
N MET A 246 -2.29 6.42 7.22
CA MET A 246 -3.15 5.28 7.59
C MET A 246 -4.65 5.60 7.51
N ASP A 247 -5.06 6.82 7.89
CA ASP A 247 -6.45 7.28 7.73
C ASP A 247 -6.85 7.31 6.26
N SER A 248 -5.92 7.66 5.36
CA SER A 248 -6.16 7.64 3.92
C SER A 248 -6.16 6.21 3.37
N TRP A 249 -5.23 5.36 3.81
CA TRP A 249 -5.17 3.93 3.47
C TRP A 249 -6.50 3.22 3.72
N PHE A 250 -7.00 3.28 4.96
CA PHE A 250 -8.25 2.62 5.32
C PHE A 250 -9.46 3.25 4.62
N ARG A 251 -9.42 4.55 4.32
CA ARG A 251 -10.48 5.22 3.54
C ARG A 251 -10.58 4.69 2.12
N HIS A 252 -9.44 4.55 1.41
CA HIS A 252 -9.44 4.01 0.05
C HIS A 252 -9.87 2.53 0.02
N MET A 253 -9.39 1.72 0.97
CA MET A 253 -9.84 0.33 1.13
C MET A 253 -11.37 0.24 1.31
N LYS A 254 -11.92 1.13 2.14
CA LYS A 254 -13.35 1.22 2.39
C LYS A 254 -14.12 1.67 1.14
N ASN A 255 -13.62 2.66 0.41
CA ASN A 255 -14.24 3.13 -0.83
C ASN A 255 -14.25 2.03 -1.89
N GLN A 256 -13.14 1.30 -2.06
CA GLN A 256 -13.04 0.16 -2.98
C GLN A 256 -14.11 -0.89 -2.66
N TYR A 257 -14.24 -1.27 -1.39
CA TYR A 257 -15.23 -2.26 -0.97
C TYR A 257 -16.68 -1.79 -1.15
N ILE A 258 -16.99 -0.54 -0.78
CA ILE A 258 -18.37 0.00 -0.88
C ILE A 258 -18.79 0.20 -2.33
N HIS A 259 -17.86 0.61 -3.20
CA HIS A 259 -18.19 1.00 -4.57
C HIS A 259 -17.97 -0.12 -5.59
N PHE A 260 -17.39 -1.26 -5.18
CA PHE A 260 -17.00 -2.36 -6.07
C PHE A 260 -16.22 -1.87 -7.31
N ARG A 261 -15.49 -0.76 -7.15
CA ARG A 261 -14.72 -0.11 -8.23
C ARG A 261 -13.33 -0.71 -8.21
N GLU A 262 -13.14 -1.77 -9.00
CA GLU A 262 -11.82 -2.40 -9.12
C GLU A 262 -10.85 -1.50 -9.92
N ASP A 263 -11.29 -0.82 -10.98
CA ASP A 263 -10.31 -0.22 -11.90
C ASP A 263 -9.63 1.04 -11.34
N GLY A 264 -10.37 1.98 -10.76
CA GLY A 264 -9.79 3.27 -10.35
C GLY A 264 -9.13 3.28 -8.96
N GLU A 265 -9.78 2.69 -7.95
CA GLU A 265 -9.29 2.72 -6.56
C GLU A 265 -8.06 1.82 -6.37
N ASN A 266 -7.89 0.76 -7.19
CA ASN A 266 -6.68 -0.05 -7.15
C ASN A 266 -5.42 0.78 -7.48
N PHE A 267 -5.48 1.69 -8.46
CA PHE A 267 -4.34 2.56 -8.78
C PHE A 267 -3.99 3.49 -7.61
N VAL A 268 -4.99 4.06 -6.94
CA VAL A 268 -4.77 4.92 -5.77
C VAL A 268 -4.15 4.11 -4.64
N LEU A 269 -4.68 2.91 -4.39
CA LEU A 269 -4.15 1.98 -3.39
C LEU A 269 -2.71 1.57 -3.70
N ASP A 270 -2.36 1.31 -4.96
CA ASP A 270 -1.00 0.98 -5.37
C ASP A 270 -0.03 2.14 -5.10
N GLU A 271 -0.40 3.37 -5.45
CA GLU A 271 0.43 4.56 -5.21
C GLU A 271 0.63 4.86 -3.72
N ILE A 272 -0.44 4.84 -2.91
CA ILE A 272 -0.29 5.07 -1.48
C ILE A 272 0.48 3.90 -0.82
N GLN A 273 0.30 2.65 -1.27
CA GLN A 273 1.07 1.51 -0.78
C GLN A 273 2.56 1.64 -1.16
N HIS A 274 2.86 2.24 -2.31
CA HIS A 274 4.22 2.55 -2.71
C HIS A 274 4.82 3.62 -1.79
N LEU A 275 4.12 4.74 -1.59
CA LEU A 275 4.54 5.82 -0.68
C LEU A 275 4.78 5.31 0.74
N ILE A 276 3.83 4.56 1.32
CA ILE A 276 3.96 3.97 2.66
C ILE A 276 5.17 3.04 2.70
N GLY A 277 5.34 2.19 1.68
CA GLY A 277 6.49 1.28 1.59
C GLY A 277 7.82 2.02 1.59
N ARG A 278 7.92 3.16 0.89
CA ARG A 278 9.11 4.02 0.92
C ARG A 278 9.32 4.70 2.27
N CYS A 279 8.26 5.21 2.90
CA CYS A 279 8.33 5.77 4.25
C CYS A 279 8.83 4.74 5.28
N CYS A 280 8.44 3.47 5.12
CA CYS A 280 8.89 2.36 5.96
C CYS A 280 10.36 1.97 5.77
N LEU A 281 11.10 2.58 4.83
CA LEU A 281 12.56 2.45 4.78
C LEU A 281 13.23 3.20 5.94
N ASN A 282 12.56 4.19 6.53
CA ASN A 282 12.99 4.85 7.75
C ASN A 282 12.44 4.10 8.97
N THR A 283 13.33 3.58 9.82
CA THR A 283 12.96 2.73 10.97
C THR A 283 11.99 3.40 11.95
N THR A 284 12.09 4.71 12.17
CA THR A 284 11.20 5.45 13.08
C THR A 284 9.80 5.58 12.49
N LEU A 285 9.70 5.93 11.20
CA LEU A 285 8.43 5.98 10.49
C LEU A 285 7.81 4.60 10.37
N ALA A 286 8.58 3.57 10.02
CA ALA A 286 8.10 2.20 9.91
C ALA A 286 7.42 1.74 11.20
N LYS A 287 8.09 1.91 12.35
CA LYS A 287 7.52 1.58 13.67
C LYS A 287 6.21 2.33 13.92
N THR A 288 6.19 3.63 13.66
CA THR A 288 5.02 4.47 13.95
C THR A 288 3.85 4.15 13.02
N ILE A 289 4.07 4.06 11.71
CA ILE A 289 3.08 3.70 10.70
C ILE A 289 2.45 2.35 11.01
N LEU A 290 3.28 1.33 11.24
CA LEU A 290 2.79 -0.04 11.46
C LEU A 290 2.04 -0.18 12.79
N CYS A 291 2.45 0.55 13.85
CA CYS A 291 1.68 0.59 15.10
C CYS A 291 0.33 1.30 14.94
N ILE A 292 0.25 2.40 14.18
CA ILE A 292 -1.03 3.06 13.88
C ILE A 292 -1.91 2.17 12.99
N ALA A 293 -1.33 1.47 12.01
CA ALA A 293 -2.06 0.50 11.20
C ALA A 293 -2.67 -0.60 12.08
N LEU A 294 -1.90 -1.12 13.03
CA LEU A 294 -2.34 -2.13 13.99
C LEU A 294 -3.47 -1.62 14.89
N ASP A 295 -3.37 -0.40 15.37
CA ASP A 295 -4.41 0.23 16.18
C ASP A 295 -5.70 0.41 15.36
N GLY A 296 -5.59 0.90 14.13
CA GLY A 296 -6.74 1.01 13.22
C GLY A 296 -7.38 -0.34 12.90
N ILE A 297 -6.60 -1.41 12.77
CA ILE A 297 -7.10 -2.78 12.59
C ILE A 297 -7.92 -3.20 13.81
N LEU A 298 -7.36 -3.06 15.02
CA LEU A 298 -8.04 -3.42 16.28
C LEU A 298 -9.29 -2.57 16.54
N ASP A 299 -9.34 -1.35 16.01
CA ASP A 299 -10.53 -0.48 16.03
C ASP A 299 -11.55 -0.85 14.93
N GLY A 300 -11.30 -1.90 14.15
CA GLY A 300 -12.23 -2.44 13.13
C GLY A 300 -12.22 -1.70 11.80
N ALA A 301 -11.13 -1.01 11.43
CA ALA A 301 -11.04 -0.27 10.17
C ALA A 301 -11.25 -1.13 8.91
N LEU A 302 -10.99 -2.44 9.01
CA LEU A 302 -11.20 -3.42 7.93
C LEU A 302 -12.53 -4.17 8.02
N GLU A 303 -13.34 -3.98 9.07
CA GLU A 303 -14.56 -4.77 9.32
C GLU A 303 -15.85 -3.95 9.34
N ILE A 304 -15.76 -2.62 9.44
CA ILE A 304 -16.93 -1.74 9.32
C ILE A 304 -17.24 -1.50 7.83
N PHE A 305 -17.64 -2.56 7.14
CA PHE A 305 -18.39 -2.44 5.90
C PHE A 305 -19.88 -2.40 6.24
N PRO A 306 -20.58 -1.32 5.90
CA PRO A 306 -21.87 -1.01 6.49
C PRO A 306 -22.90 -2.11 6.24
N LYS A 307 -23.67 -2.46 7.29
CA LYS A 307 -25.00 -3.11 7.16
C LYS A 307 -25.99 -2.22 6.40
N THR A 308 -25.64 -0.96 6.22
CA THR A 308 -26.40 0.06 5.50
C THR A 308 -26.04 0.00 4.02
N ASP A 309 -27.08 -0.24 3.22
CA ASP A 309 -27.07 -0.29 1.76
C ASP A 309 -26.12 0.76 1.15
N ALA A 310 -25.13 0.30 0.36
CA ALA A 310 -24.13 1.16 -0.28
C ALA A 310 -24.78 2.26 -1.14
N MET A 311 -26.03 2.05 -1.56
CA MET A 311 -26.91 3.01 -2.24
C MET A 311 -27.27 4.23 -1.37
N VAL A 312 -27.39 4.07 -0.05
CA VAL A 312 -27.72 5.17 0.88
C VAL A 312 -26.50 6.08 1.08
N LEU A 313 -25.31 5.51 1.18
CA LEU A 313 -24.05 6.25 1.34
C LEU A 313 -23.61 6.97 0.05
N THR A 314 -23.83 6.36 -1.11
CA THR A 314 -23.63 7.02 -2.41
C THR A 314 -24.66 8.13 -2.63
N ARG A 315 -25.94 7.91 -2.27
CA ARG A 315 -26.95 8.99 -2.28
C ARG A 315 -26.58 10.15 -1.36
N THR A 316 -25.94 9.93 -0.20
CA THR A 316 -25.53 11.06 0.65
C THR A 316 -24.39 11.92 0.08
N LYS A 317 -23.54 11.37 -0.79
CA LYS A 317 -22.45 12.12 -1.44
C LYS A 317 -22.85 12.80 -2.76
N MET A 318 -24.00 12.45 -3.35
CA MET A 318 -24.47 13.05 -4.60
C MET A 318 -25.12 14.42 -4.39
N SER A 319 -24.87 15.33 -5.34
CA SER A 319 -25.51 16.65 -5.38
C SER A 319 -27.04 16.50 -5.50
N ILE A 320 -27.78 17.49 -4.99
CA ILE A 320 -29.26 17.49 -5.06
C ILE A 320 -29.75 17.44 -6.51
N LEU A 321 -29.01 18.03 -7.44
CA LEU A 321 -29.34 18.03 -8.88
C LEU A 321 -29.21 16.65 -9.52
N ASP A 322 -28.22 15.86 -9.12
CA ASP A 322 -28.03 14.50 -9.64
C ASP A 322 -29.05 13.51 -9.06
N LYS A 323 -29.54 13.76 -7.85
CA LYS A 323 -30.64 13.01 -7.23
C LYS A 323 -31.94 13.15 -8.03
N VAL A 324 -32.22 14.36 -8.52
CA VAL A 324 -33.44 14.65 -9.29
C VAL A 324 -33.38 14.06 -10.70
N ARG A 325 -32.18 13.96 -11.31
CA ARG A 325 -32.00 13.40 -12.66
C ARG A 325 -32.10 11.87 -12.74
N GLN A 326 -31.88 11.16 -11.64
CA GLN A 326 -31.94 9.69 -11.62
C GLN A 326 -33.33 9.10 -11.36
N ASP A 327 -34.29 9.89 -10.86
CA ASP A 327 -35.67 9.42 -10.65
C ASP A 327 -36.41 9.12 -11.97
N ASP A 328 -35.85 9.53 -13.12
CA ASP A 328 -36.40 9.29 -14.47
C ASP A 328 -35.86 8.00 -15.15
N MET A 329 -34.97 7.22 -14.52
CA MET A 329 -34.47 5.96 -15.09
C MET A 329 -35.25 4.75 -14.56
N PRO A 330 -35.59 3.76 -15.42
CA PRO A 330 -36.37 2.61 -15.00
C PRO A 330 -35.59 1.81 -13.94
N LYS A 331 -36.21 1.66 -12.77
CA LYS A 331 -35.71 0.84 -11.66
C LYS A 331 -35.43 -0.58 -12.16
N LYS A 332 -34.16 -0.91 -12.40
CA LYS A 332 -33.73 -2.31 -12.48
C LYS A 332 -34.17 -2.97 -11.18
N GLN A 333 -35.03 -3.97 -11.29
CA GLN A 333 -35.55 -4.77 -10.18
C GLN A 333 -34.44 -5.21 -9.24
N GLU A 334 -34.32 -4.48 -8.13
CA GLU A 334 -34.50 -5.01 -6.78
C GLU A 334 -34.26 -6.53 -6.64
N LEU A 335 -32.99 -6.92 -6.47
CA LEU A 335 -32.59 -8.10 -5.70
C LEU A 335 -32.91 -7.86 -4.21
N PHE A 336 -34.18 -7.62 -3.89
CA PHE A 336 -34.67 -7.53 -2.52
C PHE A 336 -34.95 -8.93 -2.01
N GLY A 337 -34.26 -9.38 -0.96
CA GLY A 337 -34.71 -10.55 -0.21
C GLY A 337 -33.74 -11.27 0.72
N LYS A 338 -32.43 -11.04 0.65
CA LYS A 338 -31.49 -11.62 1.62
C LYS A 338 -30.49 -10.56 2.07
N GLN A 339 -30.39 -10.35 3.37
CA GLN A 339 -29.25 -9.63 3.92
C GLN A 339 -27.98 -10.26 3.33
N PRO A 340 -27.07 -9.48 2.74
CA PRO A 340 -25.84 -10.05 2.21
C PRO A 340 -25.12 -10.72 3.38
N ARG A 341 -24.76 -12.01 3.21
CA ARG A 341 -23.96 -12.78 4.18
C ARG A 341 -22.72 -11.96 4.59
N PRO A 342 -22.09 -12.11 5.75
CA PRO A 342 -20.79 -11.45 6.02
C PRO A 342 -19.72 -11.90 4.99
N PRO A 343 -18.73 -11.05 4.66
CA PRO A 343 -17.64 -11.45 3.78
C PRO A 343 -16.81 -12.56 4.43
N GLN A 344 -16.26 -13.45 3.60
CA GLN A 344 -15.46 -14.58 4.06
C GLN A 344 -13.98 -14.35 3.74
N PHE A 345 -13.12 -14.58 4.73
CA PHE A 345 -11.68 -14.68 4.53
C PHE A 345 -11.30 -16.16 4.38
N VAL A 346 -10.87 -16.56 3.18
CA VAL A 346 -10.43 -17.92 2.83
C VAL A 346 -9.31 -17.81 1.80
N THR A 347 -8.13 -18.34 2.13
CA THR A 347 -6.94 -18.27 1.24
C THR A 347 -6.16 -19.58 1.16
N MET A 348 -6.30 -20.47 2.15
CA MET A 348 -5.58 -21.75 2.23
C MET A 348 -6.46 -22.97 1.93
N ILE A 349 -7.76 -22.78 1.66
CA ILE A 349 -8.71 -23.87 1.39
C ILE A 349 -9.07 -23.87 -0.10
N ASP A 350 -8.29 -24.59 -0.91
CA ASP A 350 -8.41 -24.62 -2.38
C ASP A 350 -9.83 -24.91 -2.88
N ALA A 351 -10.56 -25.78 -2.19
CA ALA A 351 -11.94 -26.14 -2.55
C ALA A 351 -12.93 -24.96 -2.52
N LEU A 352 -12.66 -23.93 -1.69
CA LEU A 352 -13.55 -22.79 -1.50
C LEU A 352 -13.15 -21.58 -2.35
N ILE A 353 -11.89 -21.49 -2.81
CA ILE A 353 -11.39 -20.35 -3.59
C ILE A 353 -12.25 -20.07 -4.84
N PRO A 354 -12.67 -21.09 -5.63
CA PRO A 354 -13.53 -20.87 -6.79
C PRO A 354 -14.94 -20.36 -6.45
N GLU A 355 -15.41 -20.56 -5.21
CA GLU A 355 -16.76 -20.19 -4.75
C GLU A 355 -16.84 -18.74 -4.22
N LEU A 356 -15.70 -18.05 -4.12
CA LEU A 356 -15.64 -16.67 -3.60
C LEU A 356 -16.26 -15.67 -4.58
N ASP A 357 -17.18 -14.86 -4.07
CA ASP A 357 -17.78 -13.76 -4.84
C ASP A 357 -16.84 -12.55 -4.91
N THR A 358 -17.20 -11.54 -5.73
CA THR A 358 -16.39 -10.31 -5.89
C THR A 358 -16.15 -9.59 -4.56
N ARG A 359 -17.10 -9.65 -3.63
CA ARG A 359 -16.99 -8.96 -2.35
C ARG A 359 -16.01 -9.68 -1.42
N ASP A 360 -16.03 -11.01 -1.41
CA ASP A 360 -15.03 -11.80 -0.70
C ASP A 360 -13.63 -11.58 -1.30
N LYS A 361 -13.51 -11.50 -2.62
CA LYS A 361 -12.23 -11.20 -3.30
C LYS A 361 -11.68 -9.83 -2.93
N ILE A 362 -12.50 -8.78 -2.93
CA ILE A 362 -12.09 -7.44 -2.51
C ILE A 362 -11.72 -7.45 -1.01
N TYR A 363 -12.49 -8.16 -0.17
CA TYR A 363 -12.17 -8.29 1.26
C TYR A 363 -10.81 -8.94 1.49
N ILE A 364 -10.55 -10.07 0.84
CA ILE A 364 -9.28 -10.80 0.91
C ILE A 364 -8.14 -9.91 0.40
N ASN A 365 -8.33 -9.24 -0.74
CA ASN A 365 -7.34 -8.31 -1.29
C ASN A 365 -7.00 -7.17 -0.31
N ASN A 366 -8.01 -6.57 0.34
CA ASN A 366 -7.79 -5.51 1.34
C ASN A 366 -7.00 -6.02 2.56
N ILE A 367 -7.31 -7.23 3.04
CA ILE A 367 -6.58 -7.90 4.11
C ILE A 367 -5.13 -8.15 3.69
N GLU A 368 -4.90 -8.75 2.53
CA GLU A 368 -3.57 -9.09 2.01
C GLU A 368 -2.72 -7.85 1.75
N ARG A 369 -3.30 -6.80 1.15
CA ARG A 369 -2.62 -5.51 0.93
C ARG A 369 -2.21 -4.85 2.24
N THR A 370 -3.07 -4.89 3.25
CA THR A 370 -2.78 -4.30 4.56
C THR A 370 -1.70 -5.10 5.28
N ALA A 371 -1.78 -6.44 5.26
CA ALA A 371 -0.70 -7.30 5.75
C ALA A 371 0.63 -7.03 5.01
N ALA A 372 0.56 -6.71 3.71
CA ALA A 372 1.74 -6.38 2.90
C ALA A 372 2.51 -5.13 3.29
N LEU A 373 1.90 -4.22 4.05
CA LEU A 373 2.65 -3.12 4.66
C LEU A 373 3.70 -3.63 5.66
N PHE A 374 3.42 -4.74 6.35
CA PHE A 374 4.33 -5.39 7.30
C PHE A 374 5.35 -6.31 6.61
N TYR A 375 5.13 -6.66 5.34
CA TYR A 375 6.10 -7.39 4.51
C TYR A 375 7.16 -6.45 3.92
N LYS A 376 6.79 -5.23 3.50
CA LYS A 376 7.67 -4.31 2.74
C LYS A 376 8.85 -3.73 3.54
N SER A 377 8.83 -3.78 4.86
CA SER A 377 10.01 -3.45 5.68
C SER A 377 11.15 -4.45 5.50
N SER A 378 10.96 -5.58 4.82
CA SER A 378 12.07 -6.49 4.46
C SER A 378 13.07 -5.91 3.45
N LEU A 379 12.79 -4.72 2.90
CA LEU A 379 13.70 -3.98 2.02
C LEU A 379 14.76 -3.18 2.81
N THR A 380 14.63 -3.08 4.14
CA THR A 380 15.67 -2.52 5.01
C THR A 380 16.71 -3.60 5.37
N SER A 381 17.77 -3.21 6.09
CA SER A 381 18.72 -4.19 6.63
C SER A 381 18.00 -5.26 7.46
N LEU A 382 18.58 -6.47 7.54
CA LEU A 382 18.01 -7.58 8.33
C LEU A 382 17.80 -7.19 9.80
N GLU A 383 18.71 -6.38 10.34
CA GLU A 383 18.63 -5.87 11.72
C GLU A 383 17.47 -4.91 11.92
N ASP A 384 17.27 -3.97 10.99
CA ASP A 384 16.15 -3.04 11.02
C ASP A 384 14.81 -3.76 10.92
N SER A 385 14.71 -4.74 10.00
CA SER A 385 13.50 -5.54 9.80
C SER A 385 13.13 -6.33 11.07
N LYS A 386 14.13 -6.91 11.74
CA LYS A 386 13.96 -7.57 13.04
C LYS A 386 13.52 -6.57 14.12
N ALA A 387 14.16 -5.40 14.21
CA ALA A 387 13.83 -4.38 15.20
C ALA A 387 12.41 -3.81 15.02
N ILE A 388 11.95 -3.62 13.78
CA ILE A 388 10.59 -3.21 13.44
C ILE A 388 9.60 -4.31 13.85
N SER A 389 9.87 -5.57 13.48
CA SER A 389 9.01 -6.70 13.81
C SER A 389 8.84 -6.90 15.32
N LEU A 390 9.94 -6.80 16.09
CA LEU A 390 9.91 -6.86 17.55
C LEU A 390 9.08 -5.70 18.15
N HIS A 391 9.18 -4.51 17.57
CA HIS A 391 8.42 -3.34 18.03
C HIS A 391 6.92 -3.50 17.78
N VAL A 392 6.52 -3.96 16.59
CA VAL A 392 5.12 -4.25 16.25
C VAL A 392 4.54 -5.32 17.19
N LEU A 393 5.26 -6.42 17.40
CA LEU A 393 4.82 -7.49 18.32
C LEU A 393 4.72 -6.99 19.77
N SER A 394 5.68 -6.19 20.22
CA SER A 394 5.63 -5.58 21.55
C SER A 394 4.46 -4.62 21.70
N HIS A 395 4.16 -3.83 20.67
CA HIS A 395 3.01 -2.92 20.65
C HIS A 395 1.71 -3.70 20.70
N LEU A 396 1.57 -4.76 19.90
CA LEU A 396 0.43 -5.67 19.93
C LEU A 396 0.22 -6.26 21.32
N SER A 397 1.27 -6.87 21.91
CA SER A 397 1.22 -7.43 23.26
C SER A 397 0.89 -6.39 24.34
N SER A 398 1.20 -5.11 24.12
CA SER A 398 0.90 -4.05 25.09
C SER A 398 -0.59 -3.69 25.17
N LYS A 399 -1.38 -4.07 24.16
CA LYS A 399 -2.84 -3.83 24.13
C LYS A 399 -3.61 -4.71 25.10
N TRP A 400 -3.00 -5.80 25.58
CA TRP A 400 -3.62 -6.74 26.49
C TRP A 400 -2.83 -6.85 27.79
N PRO A 401 -3.51 -7.01 28.94
CA PRO A 401 -2.84 -7.21 30.22
C PRO A 401 -2.03 -8.51 30.20
N ARG A 402 -0.80 -8.45 30.73
CA ARG A 402 0.05 -9.62 30.91
C ARG A 402 -0.37 -10.34 32.19
N ASP A 403 -1.18 -11.36 32.04
CA ASP A 403 -1.51 -12.25 33.15
C ASP A 403 -0.46 -13.36 33.25
N VAL A 404 0.12 -13.55 34.45
CA VAL A 404 0.94 -14.73 34.72
C VAL A 404 0.00 -15.91 34.89
N VAL A 405 -0.06 -16.77 33.88
CA VAL A 405 -1.03 -17.87 33.83
C VAL A 405 -0.37 -19.20 34.18
N SER A 406 -0.93 -19.92 35.16
CA SER A 406 -0.61 -21.33 35.39
C SER A 406 -1.24 -22.21 34.31
N LEU A 407 -0.44 -23.04 33.65
CA LEU A 407 -0.95 -23.99 32.65
C LEU A 407 -1.90 -25.03 33.25
N ASP A 408 -1.75 -25.36 34.53
CA ASP A 408 -2.55 -26.41 35.19
C ASP A 408 -4.04 -26.07 35.23
N THR A 409 -4.39 -24.77 35.33
CA THR A 409 -5.78 -24.30 35.31
C THR A 409 -6.52 -24.68 34.03
N TYR A 410 -5.83 -24.77 32.89
CA TYR A 410 -6.47 -25.10 31.61
C TYR A 410 -6.90 -26.56 31.53
N ASP A 411 -6.20 -27.48 32.20
CA ASP A 411 -6.54 -28.92 32.15
C ASP A 411 -7.92 -29.19 32.76
N ASP A 412 -8.31 -28.38 33.75
CA ASP A 412 -9.56 -28.54 34.48
C ASP A 412 -10.77 -27.94 33.74
N VAL A 413 -10.53 -26.95 32.87
CA VAL A 413 -11.61 -26.14 32.27
C VAL A 413 -11.75 -26.32 30.75
N LEU A 414 -10.68 -26.66 30.04
CA LEU A 414 -10.75 -26.95 28.62
C LEU A 414 -11.40 -28.33 28.37
N PRO A 415 -12.14 -28.49 27.26
CA PRO A 415 -12.38 -27.50 26.22
C PRO A 415 -13.62 -26.61 26.47
N LYS A 416 -14.25 -26.73 27.66
CA LYS A 416 -15.59 -26.18 27.91
C LYS A 416 -15.57 -24.68 28.22
N ASN A 417 -14.52 -24.18 28.87
CA ASN A 417 -14.41 -22.79 29.30
C ASN A 417 -12.99 -22.27 29.10
N ILE A 418 -12.88 -20.94 28.98
CA ILE A 418 -11.61 -20.22 28.94
C ILE A 418 -11.42 -19.57 30.32
N PRO A 419 -10.35 -19.91 31.06
CA PRO A 419 -10.20 -19.49 32.45
C PRO A 419 -9.86 -18.00 32.62
N TYR A 420 -9.26 -17.36 31.61
CA TYR A 420 -8.76 -15.99 31.72
C TYR A 420 -9.42 -15.05 30.70
N ALA A 421 -9.74 -13.84 31.15
CA ALA A 421 -10.37 -12.82 30.31
C ALA A 421 -9.43 -12.28 29.22
N SER A 422 -8.12 -12.26 29.48
CA SER A 422 -7.08 -11.89 28.51
C SER A 422 -7.07 -12.83 27.30
N ASP A 423 -7.26 -14.13 27.52
CA ASP A 423 -7.34 -15.11 26.43
C ASP A 423 -8.56 -14.91 25.55
N ILE A 424 -9.69 -14.57 26.17
CA ILE A 424 -10.93 -14.24 25.46
C ILE A 424 -10.69 -12.98 24.64
N ALA A 425 -10.12 -11.93 25.23
CA ALA A 425 -9.85 -10.67 24.53
C ALA A 425 -8.91 -10.85 23.33
N ILE A 426 -7.81 -11.60 23.50
CA ILE A 426 -6.86 -11.88 22.41
C ILE A 426 -7.51 -12.77 21.35
N GLY A 427 -8.15 -13.86 21.76
CA GLY A 427 -8.78 -14.79 20.83
C GLY A 427 -9.92 -14.16 20.02
N SER A 428 -10.74 -13.31 20.67
CA SER A 428 -11.77 -12.51 19.99
C SER A 428 -11.15 -11.52 19.01
N ALA A 429 -10.08 -10.81 19.38
CA ALA A 429 -9.41 -9.89 18.45
C ALA A 429 -8.91 -10.61 17.18
N PHE A 430 -8.35 -11.82 17.28
CA PHE A 430 -7.89 -12.58 16.11
C PHE A 430 -9.04 -13.17 15.29
N LYS A 431 -10.14 -13.57 15.93
CA LYS A 431 -11.37 -14.02 15.25
C LYS A 431 -12.05 -12.87 14.50
N ASP A 432 -12.09 -11.69 15.11
CA ASP A 432 -12.77 -10.54 14.54
C ASP A 432 -11.90 -9.92 13.44
N HIS A 433 -10.57 -9.88 13.64
CA HIS A 433 -9.57 -9.30 12.73
C HIS A 433 -8.61 -10.35 12.09
N PRO A 434 -9.00 -11.07 11.01
CA PRO A 434 -8.18 -12.12 10.39
C PRO A 434 -6.80 -11.66 9.91
N VAL A 435 -6.66 -10.37 9.57
CA VAL A 435 -5.37 -9.77 9.14
C VAL A 435 -4.27 -9.94 10.19
N LEU A 436 -4.63 -10.05 11.47
CA LEU A 436 -3.66 -10.24 12.56
C LEU A 436 -2.89 -11.55 12.40
N PHE A 437 -3.49 -12.62 11.87
CA PHE A 437 -2.78 -13.87 11.58
C PHE A 437 -1.63 -13.63 10.60
N LEU A 438 -1.90 -12.97 9.47
CA LEU A 438 -0.90 -12.67 8.45
C LEU A 438 0.25 -11.80 8.96
N ILE A 439 -0.07 -10.81 9.80
CA ILE A 439 0.91 -9.90 10.40
C ILE A 439 1.80 -10.66 11.40
N VAL A 440 1.20 -11.44 12.32
CA VAL A 440 1.94 -12.18 13.34
C VAL A 440 2.78 -13.30 12.72
N GLU A 441 2.26 -14.05 11.74
CA GLU A 441 3.01 -15.02 10.95
C GLU A 441 4.29 -14.39 10.38
N LYS A 442 4.17 -13.17 9.83
CA LYS A 442 5.33 -12.46 9.28
C LYS A 442 6.33 -12.05 10.34
N CYS A 443 5.87 -11.31 11.35
CA CYS A 443 6.76 -10.74 12.34
C CYS A 443 7.54 -11.83 13.09
N LEU A 444 6.93 -13.00 13.30
CA LEU A 444 7.59 -14.16 13.90
C LEU A 444 8.62 -14.83 12.99
N SER A 445 8.38 -14.85 11.67
CA SER A 445 9.40 -15.33 10.73
C SER A 445 10.66 -14.44 10.69
N ALA A 446 10.50 -13.13 10.93
CA ALA A 446 11.60 -12.17 10.93
C ALA A 446 12.29 -12.02 12.31
N ALA A 447 11.55 -12.21 13.39
CA ALA A 447 12.04 -12.05 14.75
C ALA A 447 11.53 -13.17 15.66
N ARG A 448 12.47 -13.85 16.35
CA ARG A 448 12.12 -14.68 17.51
C ARG A 448 11.67 -13.75 18.64
N PHE A 449 10.35 -13.64 18.84
CA PHE A 449 9.73 -12.95 19.95
C PHE A 449 9.00 -13.99 20.81
N PRO A 450 8.96 -13.85 22.14
CA PRO A 450 8.13 -14.70 22.98
C PRO A 450 6.65 -14.31 22.79
N THR A 451 6.02 -14.75 21.70
CA THR A 451 4.57 -14.61 21.45
C THR A 451 3.76 -15.75 22.05
N SER A 452 4.34 -16.49 22.99
CA SER A 452 3.71 -17.64 23.62
C SER A 452 2.31 -17.35 24.13
N ASP A 453 2.11 -16.16 24.70
CA ASP A 453 0.84 -15.81 25.34
C ASP A 453 -0.22 -15.52 24.30
N ILE A 454 0.14 -14.86 23.19
CA ILE A 454 -0.76 -14.62 22.07
C ILE A 454 -1.15 -15.94 21.41
N ILE A 455 -0.15 -16.76 21.03
CA ILE A 455 -0.41 -18.04 20.35
C ILE A 455 -1.22 -18.99 21.26
N ARG A 456 -0.87 -19.07 22.55
CA ARG A 456 -1.63 -19.83 23.55
C ARG A 456 -3.06 -19.32 23.65
N SER A 457 -3.27 -18.02 23.78
CA SER A 457 -4.60 -17.42 23.90
C SER A 457 -5.47 -17.73 22.68
N ILE A 458 -4.92 -17.59 21.47
CA ILE A 458 -5.62 -17.93 20.23
C ILE A 458 -5.95 -19.43 20.21
N LEU A 459 -5.00 -20.32 20.52
CA LEU A 459 -5.23 -21.76 20.52
C LEU A 459 -6.34 -22.17 21.50
N VAL A 460 -6.27 -21.69 22.75
CA VAL A 460 -7.26 -21.95 23.80
C VAL A 460 -8.64 -21.44 23.38
N TYR A 461 -8.70 -20.24 22.78
CA TYR A 461 -9.94 -19.67 22.28
C TYR A 461 -10.59 -20.52 21.19
N PHE A 462 -9.82 -20.96 20.19
CA PHE A 462 -10.35 -21.79 19.10
C PHE A 462 -10.70 -23.21 19.57
N ILE A 463 -9.98 -23.77 20.55
CA ILE A 463 -10.40 -25.02 21.22
C ILE A 463 -11.80 -24.87 21.78
N ALA A 464 -12.07 -23.79 22.53
CA ALA A 464 -13.38 -23.54 23.12
C ALA A 464 -14.45 -23.27 22.06
N PHE A 465 -14.13 -22.48 21.02
CA PHE A 465 -15.05 -22.18 19.90
C PHE A 465 -15.57 -23.45 19.23
N TRP A 466 -14.68 -24.38 18.85
CA TRP A 466 -15.08 -25.61 18.15
C TRP A 466 -15.89 -26.59 19.03
N HIS A 467 -15.77 -26.47 20.36
CA HIS A 467 -16.54 -27.26 21.32
C HIS A 467 -17.85 -26.59 21.77
N MET A 468 -18.17 -25.38 21.31
CA MET A 468 -19.49 -24.79 21.55
C MET A 468 -20.58 -25.71 20.97
N ALA A 469 -21.71 -25.86 21.67
CA ALA A 469 -22.78 -26.78 21.27
C ALA A 469 -23.32 -26.49 19.84
N GLU A 470 -23.38 -25.22 19.47
CA GLU A 470 -23.83 -24.77 18.14
C GLU A 470 -22.81 -25.04 17.02
N VAL A 471 -21.54 -25.21 17.38
CA VAL A 471 -20.43 -25.42 16.44
C VAL A 471 -20.07 -26.89 16.34
N SER A 472 -19.97 -27.61 17.45
CA SER A 472 -19.61 -29.03 17.51
C SER A 472 -20.63 -29.94 16.81
N THR A 473 -21.91 -29.56 16.77
CA THR A 473 -22.99 -30.36 16.17
C THR A 473 -23.03 -30.29 14.64
N VAL A 474 -22.27 -29.39 14.01
CA VAL A 474 -22.28 -29.23 12.55
C VAL A 474 -21.50 -30.36 11.88
N SER A 475 -22.08 -30.92 10.82
CA SER A 475 -21.52 -32.07 10.11
C SER A 475 -20.24 -31.75 9.33
N SER A 476 -20.00 -30.49 8.97
CA SER A 476 -18.81 -30.02 8.25
C SER A 476 -18.33 -28.66 8.79
N ALA A 477 -17.04 -28.55 9.07
CA ALA A 477 -16.39 -27.33 9.53
C ALA A 477 -16.41 -26.21 8.47
N LEU A 478 -16.61 -26.53 7.19
CA LEU A 478 -16.71 -25.55 6.09
C LEU A 478 -17.86 -24.55 6.28
N LYS A 479 -18.87 -24.89 7.08
CA LYS A 479 -19.93 -23.94 7.48
C LYS A 479 -19.37 -22.69 8.17
N TYR A 480 -18.24 -22.83 8.87
CA TYR A 480 -17.49 -21.77 9.52
C TYR A 480 -16.15 -21.56 8.80
N SER A 481 -16.19 -21.34 7.47
CA SER A 481 -15.01 -21.31 6.59
C SER A 481 -13.91 -20.35 7.05
N THR A 482 -14.26 -19.16 7.53
CA THR A 482 -13.27 -18.20 8.07
C THR A 482 -12.63 -18.70 9.36
N GLN A 483 -13.40 -19.26 10.30
CA GLN A 483 -12.81 -19.86 11.51
C GLN A 483 -11.97 -21.10 11.20
N LEU A 484 -12.32 -21.84 10.14
CA LEU A 484 -11.52 -22.95 9.65
C LEU A 484 -10.19 -22.47 9.06
N GLU A 485 -10.21 -21.43 8.23
CA GLU A 485 -9.01 -20.75 7.72
C GLU A 485 -8.11 -20.26 8.87
N GLU A 486 -8.68 -19.59 9.87
CA GLU A 486 -7.97 -19.15 11.09
C GLU A 486 -7.36 -20.34 11.84
N THR A 487 -8.09 -21.46 11.93
CA THR A 487 -7.58 -22.69 12.59
C THR A 487 -6.41 -23.32 11.83
N ILE A 488 -6.43 -23.29 10.49
CA ILE A 488 -5.29 -23.72 9.66
C ILE A 488 -4.08 -22.80 9.96
N ARG A 489 -4.29 -21.49 10.04
CA ARG A 489 -3.25 -20.49 10.33
C ARG A 489 -2.66 -20.60 11.74
N ILE A 490 -3.46 -20.95 12.75
CA ILE A 490 -2.95 -21.31 14.09
C ILE A 490 -1.93 -22.45 13.98
N THR A 491 -2.22 -23.47 13.17
CA THR A 491 -1.31 -24.59 12.98
C THR A 491 0.00 -24.15 12.33
N VAL A 492 -0.06 -23.20 11.38
CA VAL A 492 1.13 -22.59 10.75
C VAL A 492 1.93 -21.76 11.77
N LEU A 493 1.27 -20.99 12.63
CA LEU A 493 1.94 -20.24 13.71
C LEU A 493 2.69 -21.15 14.70
N LEU A 494 2.26 -22.40 14.84
CA LEU A 494 2.88 -23.42 15.68
C LEU A 494 4.02 -24.19 14.99
N THR A 495 4.49 -23.77 13.80
CA THR A 495 5.56 -24.47 13.05
C THR A 495 6.88 -24.60 13.82
N SER A 496 7.21 -23.66 14.70
CA SER A 496 8.41 -23.76 15.55
C SER A 496 8.25 -24.70 16.74
N THR A 497 7.03 -25.16 17.02
CA THR A 497 6.68 -25.94 18.21
C THR A 497 6.23 -27.34 17.85
N LEU A 498 5.45 -27.53 16.77
CA LEU A 498 4.92 -28.83 16.38
C LEU A 498 5.85 -29.56 15.39
N PRO A 499 5.93 -30.90 15.44
CA PRO A 499 6.62 -31.70 14.45
C PRO A 499 5.84 -31.68 13.13
N GLU A 500 6.54 -31.91 12.03
CA GLU A 500 5.97 -31.86 10.67
C GLU A 500 4.74 -32.78 10.50
N SER A 501 4.77 -33.94 11.13
CA SER A 501 3.67 -34.92 11.14
C SER A 501 2.35 -34.33 11.68
N LEU A 502 2.42 -33.53 12.74
CA LEU A 502 1.25 -32.86 13.34
C LEU A 502 0.90 -31.56 12.60
N LEU A 503 1.89 -30.84 12.07
CA LEU A 503 1.64 -29.66 11.23
C LEU A 503 0.83 -30.00 9.99
N ASN A 504 1.10 -31.16 9.40
CA ASN A 504 0.43 -31.62 8.18
C ASN A 504 -1.02 -32.08 8.43
N ALA A 505 -1.44 -32.27 9.69
CA ALA A 505 -2.82 -32.56 10.05
C ALA A 505 -3.82 -31.48 9.57
N ARG A 506 -3.36 -30.24 9.36
CA ARG A 506 -4.19 -29.15 8.81
C ARG A 506 -4.84 -29.49 7.46
N ARG A 507 -4.22 -30.38 6.68
CA ARG A 507 -4.75 -30.83 5.38
C ARG A 507 -6.05 -31.64 5.52
N LEU A 508 -6.30 -32.20 6.69
CA LEU A 508 -7.52 -32.93 7.00
C LEU A 508 -8.70 -31.98 7.28
N PHE A 509 -8.42 -30.74 7.72
CA PHE A 509 -9.43 -29.85 8.31
C PHE A 509 -10.64 -29.57 7.41
N PRO A 510 -10.51 -29.38 6.07
CA PRO A 510 -11.65 -29.19 5.18
C PRO A 510 -12.68 -30.33 5.20
N PHE A 511 -12.27 -31.54 5.59
CA PHE A 511 -13.11 -32.74 5.59
C PHE A 511 -13.75 -33.02 6.96
N MET A 512 -13.33 -32.32 8.01
CA MET A 512 -13.69 -32.59 9.40
C MET A 512 -15.03 -31.94 9.79
N SER A 513 -15.72 -32.51 10.80
CA SER A 513 -16.82 -31.82 11.48
C SER A 513 -16.29 -30.77 12.47
N GLY A 514 -17.18 -29.92 13.01
CA GLY A 514 -16.78 -28.99 14.07
C GLY A 514 -16.19 -29.70 15.30
N GLN A 515 -16.80 -30.81 15.73
CA GLN A 515 -16.29 -31.62 16.83
C GLN A 515 -14.93 -32.26 16.52
N ASP A 516 -14.72 -32.74 15.29
CA ASP A 516 -13.44 -33.36 14.89
C ASP A 516 -12.29 -32.34 14.94
N ILE A 517 -12.52 -31.10 14.46
CA ILE A 517 -11.53 -30.02 14.57
C ILE A 517 -11.23 -29.72 16.03
N GLY A 518 -12.27 -29.56 16.87
CA GLY A 518 -12.11 -29.34 18.31
C GLY A 518 -11.28 -30.45 18.96
N ASP A 519 -11.61 -31.72 18.67
CA ASP A 519 -10.88 -32.88 19.19
C ASP A 519 -9.42 -32.90 18.74
N ILE A 520 -9.11 -32.53 17.49
CA ILE A 520 -7.73 -32.41 17.02
C ILE A 520 -6.99 -31.31 17.81
N LEU A 521 -7.57 -30.10 17.92
CA LEU A 521 -6.92 -29.02 18.65
C LEU A 521 -6.68 -29.38 20.13
N HIS A 522 -7.68 -29.96 20.81
CA HIS A 522 -7.63 -30.21 22.24
C HIS A 522 -6.90 -31.50 22.63
N GLN A 523 -7.02 -32.57 21.83
CA GLN A 523 -6.52 -33.90 22.20
C GLN A 523 -5.24 -34.29 21.45
N VAL A 524 -4.90 -33.57 20.37
CA VAL A 524 -3.68 -33.80 19.57
C VAL A 524 -2.70 -32.64 19.71
N ILE A 525 -3.13 -31.41 19.42
CA ILE A 525 -2.23 -30.24 19.37
C ILE A 525 -1.92 -29.69 20.77
N TRP A 526 -2.94 -29.42 21.59
CA TRP A 526 -2.78 -28.84 22.92
C TRP A 526 -1.83 -29.63 23.84
N PRO A 527 -1.92 -30.98 23.95
CA PRO A 527 -1.02 -31.74 24.81
C PRO A 527 0.44 -31.63 24.37
N TYR A 528 0.70 -31.53 23.06
CA TYR A 528 2.04 -31.38 22.53
C TYR A 528 2.63 -30.00 22.83
N VAL A 529 1.86 -28.94 22.59
CA VAL A 529 2.26 -27.55 22.88
C VAL A 529 2.49 -27.36 24.39
N ARG A 530 1.61 -27.92 25.23
CA ARG A 530 1.72 -27.89 26.70
C ARG A 530 3.01 -28.52 27.22
N SER A 531 3.49 -29.60 26.60
CA SER A 531 4.72 -30.31 27.01
C SER A 531 6.02 -29.63 26.55
N HIS A 532 5.94 -28.65 25.65
CA HIS A 532 7.09 -27.90 25.13
C HIS A 532 6.95 -26.40 25.40
N PRO A 533 6.87 -25.95 26.68
CA PRO A 533 6.83 -24.53 26.99
C PRO A 533 8.15 -23.88 26.53
N ALA A 534 8.05 -22.84 25.70
CA ALA A 534 9.23 -22.11 25.26
C ALA A 534 9.95 -21.46 26.47
N PRO A 535 11.29 -21.42 26.49
CA PRO A 535 12.08 -21.04 27.66
C PRO A 535 11.99 -19.55 28.08
N ASP A 536 11.33 -18.69 27.31
CA ASP A 536 11.37 -17.21 27.48
C ASP A 536 10.06 -16.60 28.03
N ILE A 537 9.25 -17.36 28.77
CA ILE A 537 7.89 -16.96 29.16
C ILE A 537 7.80 -16.74 30.69
N PRO A 538 7.54 -15.51 31.18
CA PRO A 538 7.30 -15.26 32.60
C PRO A 538 6.07 -16.03 33.09
N GLY A 539 6.26 -17.00 34.00
CA GLY A 539 5.17 -17.83 34.56
C GLY A 539 5.22 -19.30 34.17
N LEU A 540 6.00 -19.67 33.16
CA LEU A 540 6.32 -21.06 32.86
C LEU A 540 7.54 -21.49 33.68
N SER A 541 7.36 -21.63 34.99
CA SER A 541 8.29 -22.46 35.75
C SER A 541 8.16 -23.88 35.20
N ALA A 542 9.20 -24.35 34.51
CA ALA A 542 9.34 -25.77 34.18
C ALA A 542 8.99 -26.57 35.43
N ARG A 543 8.03 -27.49 35.33
CA ARG A 543 7.81 -28.47 36.40
C ARG A 543 9.16 -29.13 36.66
N THR A 544 9.77 -28.76 37.77
CA THR A 544 10.91 -29.46 38.34
C THR A 544 10.33 -30.71 38.98
N GLN A 545 9.93 -31.68 38.16
CA GLN A 545 9.93 -33.09 38.49
C GLN A 545 9.32 -33.94 37.36
N GLU A 546 10.15 -34.90 36.97
CA GLU A 546 9.83 -36.21 36.43
C GLU A 546 9.67 -36.39 34.91
N ALA A 547 10.61 -37.22 34.44
CA ALA A 547 10.62 -38.05 33.26
C ALA A 547 10.85 -37.35 31.93
N SER A 548 12.03 -37.66 31.39
CA SER A 548 12.31 -37.82 29.97
C SER A 548 11.22 -38.63 29.26
N ARG A 549 10.04 -38.05 29.01
CA ARG A 549 9.26 -38.45 27.84
C ARG A 549 10.07 -38.00 26.65
N THR A 550 10.63 -38.95 25.91
CA THR A 550 11.25 -38.61 24.64
C THR A 550 10.16 -38.02 23.76
N ASP A 551 10.43 -36.88 23.14
CA ASP A 551 9.52 -36.14 22.25
C ASP A 551 8.77 -37.07 21.26
N THR A 552 9.46 -38.11 20.81
CA THR A 552 8.97 -39.21 19.98
C THR A 552 7.79 -40.01 20.57
N GLU A 553 7.74 -40.23 21.89
CA GLU A 553 6.63 -40.93 22.55
C GLU A 553 5.37 -40.06 22.60
N LEU A 554 5.56 -38.75 22.82
CA LEU A 554 4.45 -37.79 22.84
C LEU A 554 3.89 -37.60 21.43
N GLU A 555 4.75 -37.47 20.43
CA GLU A 555 4.37 -37.42 19.02
C GLU A 555 3.59 -38.68 18.62
N ALA A 556 4.10 -39.88 18.93
CA ALA A 556 3.41 -41.14 18.62
C ALA A 556 2.03 -41.24 19.28
N LYS A 557 1.88 -40.76 20.52
CA LYS A 557 0.59 -40.71 21.20
C LYS A 557 -0.38 -39.75 20.51
N CYS A 558 0.08 -38.57 20.11
CA CYS A 558 -0.72 -37.57 19.39
C CYS A 558 -1.16 -38.10 18.02
N LEU A 559 -0.24 -38.70 17.26
CA LEU A 559 -0.52 -39.33 15.97
C LEU A 559 -1.54 -40.48 16.10
N LYS A 560 -1.38 -41.36 17.11
CA LYS A 560 -2.38 -42.41 17.37
C LYS A 560 -3.78 -41.84 17.60
N ARG A 561 -3.88 -40.70 18.29
CA ARG A 561 -5.17 -40.03 18.52
C ARG A 561 -5.71 -39.41 17.24
N LEU A 562 -4.85 -38.76 16.44
CA LEU A 562 -5.20 -38.21 15.14
C LEU A 562 -5.73 -39.31 14.20
N THR A 563 -5.06 -40.46 14.12
CA THR A 563 -5.50 -41.62 13.33
C THR A 563 -6.88 -42.10 13.76
N SER A 564 -7.16 -42.15 15.08
CA SER A 564 -8.47 -42.55 15.58
C SER A 564 -9.61 -41.59 15.18
N ILE A 565 -9.33 -40.27 15.15
CA ILE A 565 -10.29 -39.26 14.68
C ILE A 565 -10.50 -39.41 13.17
N TYR A 566 -9.41 -39.54 12.41
CA TYR A 566 -9.44 -39.78 10.97
C TYR A 566 -10.26 -41.01 10.58
N GLU A 567 -9.99 -42.18 11.19
CA GLU A 567 -10.71 -43.44 10.89
C GLU A 567 -12.20 -43.34 11.20
N ARG A 568 -12.56 -42.65 12.29
CA ARG A 568 -13.96 -42.39 12.64
C ARG A 568 -14.62 -41.52 11.56
N ARG A 569 -13.93 -40.46 11.11
CA ARG A 569 -14.45 -39.55 10.11
C ARG A 569 -14.62 -40.21 8.74
N VAL A 570 -13.67 -41.04 8.33
CA VAL A 570 -13.76 -41.83 7.09
C VAL A 570 -15.01 -42.71 7.08
N LYS A 571 -15.37 -43.34 8.22
CA LYS A 571 -16.61 -44.12 8.34
C LYS A 571 -17.87 -43.24 8.26
N VAL A 572 -17.86 -42.07 8.91
CA VAL A 572 -18.99 -41.13 8.84
C VAL A 572 -19.22 -40.64 7.40
N LEU A 573 -18.15 -40.45 6.62
CA LEU A 573 -18.23 -39.99 5.24
C LEU A 573 -18.57 -41.09 4.22
N GLU A 574 -18.84 -42.34 4.63
CA GLU A 574 -19.33 -43.40 3.72
C GLU A 574 -20.62 -42.99 2.98
N VAL A 575 -21.40 -42.08 3.55
CA VAL A 575 -22.61 -41.52 2.93
C VAL A 575 -22.32 -40.47 1.84
N ALA A 576 -21.06 -40.02 1.72
CA ALA A 576 -20.58 -39.03 0.75
C ALA A 576 -19.27 -39.51 0.08
N PRO A 577 -19.35 -40.44 -0.90
CA PRO A 577 -18.19 -41.17 -1.43
C PRO A 577 -17.07 -40.28 -1.97
N SER A 578 -17.40 -39.19 -2.65
CA SER A 578 -16.38 -38.25 -3.19
C SER A 578 -15.57 -37.56 -2.09
N TRP A 579 -16.22 -37.19 -0.98
CA TRP A 579 -15.54 -36.61 0.19
C TRP A 579 -14.74 -37.65 0.96
N GLN A 580 -15.22 -38.89 0.99
CA GLN A 580 -14.52 -40.01 1.61
C GLN A 580 -13.23 -40.34 0.85
N GLU A 581 -13.30 -40.48 -0.49
CA GLU A 581 -12.14 -40.75 -1.34
C GLU A 581 -11.08 -39.64 -1.24
N ALA A 582 -11.53 -38.37 -1.27
CA ALA A 582 -10.64 -37.22 -1.10
C ALA A 582 -9.95 -37.23 0.28
N LEU A 583 -10.69 -37.50 1.36
CA LEU A 583 -10.11 -37.63 2.71
C LEU A 583 -9.12 -38.80 2.78
N GLN A 584 -9.43 -39.94 2.16
CA GLN A 584 -8.56 -41.10 2.12
C GLN A 584 -7.25 -40.83 1.37
N SER A 585 -7.29 -40.06 0.28
CA SER A 585 -6.09 -39.60 -0.42
C SER A 585 -5.19 -38.78 0.51
N VAL A 586 -5.77 -37.81 1.23
CA VAL A 586 -5.02 -37.01 2.20
C VAL A 586 -4.49 -37.89 3.35
N GLY A 587 -5.29 -38.82 3.86
CA GLY A 587 -4.87 -39.76 4.89
C GLY A 587 -3.69 -40.65 4.46
N ALA A 588 -3.67 -41.12 3.22
CA ALA A 588 -2.58 -41.92 2.66
C ALA A 588 -1.27 -41.13 2.58
N GLU A 589 -1.34 -39.86 2.15
CA GLU A 589 -0.19 -38.96 2.11
C GLU A 589 0.36 -38.64 3.52
N LEU A 590 -0.51 -38.60 4.53
CA LEU A 590 -0.13 -38.40 5.94
C LEU A 590 0.23 -39.70 6.66
N HIS A 591 0.19 -40.84 5.97
CA HIS A 591 0.36 -42.18 6.57
C HIS A 591 -0.60 -42.49 7.73
N LEU A 592 -1.79 -41.89 7.70
CA LEU A 592 -2.88 -42.11 8.65
C LEU A 592 -3.78 -43.20 8.09
N GLY A 593 -3.37 -44.45 8.29
CA GLY A 593 -4.14 -45.62 7.88
C GLY A 593 -3.35 -46.90 8.10
N ASN A 594 -4.02 -47.96 8.56
CA ASN A 594 -3.39 -49.27 8.59
C ASN A 594 -3.01 -49.68 7.17
N LYS A 595 -1.72 -49.97 6.94
CA LYS A 595 -1.32 -50.93 5.91
C LYS A 595 -1.88 -52.30 6.32
N ALA A 596 -3.16 -52.52 6.07
CA ALA A 596 -3.76 -53.84 6.06
C ALA A 596 -4.01 -54.20 4.59
N SER A 597 -2.96 -54.71 3.95
CA SER A 597 -3.08 -55.64 2.83
C SER A 597 -2.52 -56.98 3.29
#